data_AF-A0A4Q2UHK5-F1
#
_entry.id   AF-A0A4Q2UHK5-F1
#
_cell.length_a   1.000
_cell.length_b   1.000
_cell.length_c   1.000
_cell.angle_alpha   90.00
_cell.angle_beta   90.00
_cell.angle_gamma   90.00
#
_symmetry.space_group_name_H-M   'P 1'
#
loop_
_entity.id
_entity.type
_entity.pdbx_description
1 polymer ?
#
loop_
_entity_poly.entity_id
_entity_poly.type
_entity_poly.pdbx_seq_one_letter_code
_entity_poly.pdbx_strand_id
1 'polypeptide(L)'
;MQVICLEDKAFYALIEEVVERLRDKHNQEKEKWVSGEQAMQLLNITSKTTLQKLRDEGKIRFSQPQKKIILYDRGSIEAYLERNARSTFNDGRRK
;
A
#
# COMPACT_ATOMS: atom_id res chain seq x y z
N MET A 1 -40.68 18.43 -5.51
CA MET A 1 -39.31 18.87 -5.88
C MET A 1 -38.48 18.83 -4.60
N GLN A 2 -37.57 17.87 -4.45
CA GLN A 2 -36.67 17.81 -3.30
C GLN A 2 -35.43 18.63 -3.64
N VAL A 3 -35.30 19.80 -3.00
CA VAL A 3 -34.13 20.69 -3.12
C VAL A 3 -33.18 20.32 -2.00
N ILE A 4 -31.94 19.99 -2.35
CA ILE A 4 -30.88 19.71 -1.38
C ILE A 4 -30.10 21.01 -1.21
N CYS A 5 -30.18 21.63 -0.03
CA CYS A 5 -29.36 22.80 0.31
C CYS A 5 -27.99 22.32 0.84
N LEU A 6 -26.90 22.91 0.34
CA LEU A 6 -25.53 22.48 0.64
C LEU A 6 -25.11 22.65 2.12
N GLU A 7 -25.87 23.40 2.90
CA GLU A 7 -25.63 23.66 4.32
C GLU A 7 -26.48 22.79 5.26
N ASP A 8 -27.36 21.94 4.71
CA ASP A 8 -28.28 21.13 5.49
C ASP A 8 -27.65 19.81 5.97
N LYS A 9 -28.04 19.37 7.17
CA LYS A 9 -27.66 18.06 7.74
C LYS A 9 -27.92 16.89 6.79
N ALA A 10 -28.94 17.01 5.95
CA ALA A 10 -29.29 16.01 4.93
C ALA A 10 -28.20 15.85 3.86
N PHE A 11 -27.49 16.94 3.51
CA PHE A 11 -26.38 16.88 2.56
C PHE A 11 -25.18 16.12 3.14
N TYR A 12 -24.81 16.40 4.40
CA TYR A 12 -23.74 15.68 5.08
C TYR A 12 -24.06 14.20 5.26
N ALA A 13 -25.30 13.87 5.67
CA ALA A 13 -25.74 12.48 5.77
C ALA A 13 -25.66 11.74 4.42
N LEU A 14 -26.03 12.40 3.32
CA LEU A 14 -25.89 11.85 1.98
C LEU A 14 -24.41 11.61 1.62
N ILE A 15 -23.54 12.58 1.90
CA ILE A 15 -22.09 12.45 1.63
C ILE A 15 -21.51 11.30 2.44
N GLU A 16 -21.86 11.16 3.72
CA GLU A 16 -21.40 10.06 4.57
C GLU A 16 -21.85 8.70 4.00
N GLU A 17 -23.12 8.54 3.63
CA GLU A 17 -23.64 7.29 3.04
C GLU A 17 -22.95 6.96 1.69
N VAL A 18 -22.67 7.98 0.88
CA VAL A 18 -21.95 7.81 -0.39
C VAL A 18 -20.50 7.40 -0.14
N VAL A 19 -19.81 8.04 0.80
CA VAL A 19 -18.43 7.72 1.18
C VAL A 19 -18.34 6.32 1.79
N GLU A 20 -19.32 5.92 2.60
CA GLU A 20 -19.39 4.60 3.22
C GLU A 20 -19.61 3.52 2.15
N ARG A 21 -20.55 3.71 1.23
CA ARG A 21 -20.72 2.80 0.07
C ARG A 21 -19.50 2.72 -0.83
N LEU A 22 -18.80 3.83 -1.04
CA LEU A 22 -17.55 3.84 -1.80
C LEU A 22 -16.44 3.14 -1.04
N ARG A 23 -16.32 3.37 0.27
CA ARG A 23 -15.37 2.64 1.12
C ARG A 23 -15.66 1.16 1.11
N ASP A 24 -16.91 0.69 1.22
CA ASP A 24 -17.19 -0.75 1.19
C ASP A 24 -16.87 -1.38 -0.17
N LYS A 25 -17.02 -0.62 -1.26
CA LYS A 25 -16.63 -1.06 -2.62
C LYS A 25 -15.12 -0.94 -2.89
N HIS A 26 -14.42 -0.08 -2.15
CA HIS A 26 -13.00 0.24 -2.32
C HIS A 26 -12.14 -0.06 -1.09
N ASN A 27 -12.67 -0.80 -0.10
CA ASN A 27 -11.91 -1.49 0.93
C ASN A 27 -11.25 -2.68 0.24
N GLN A 28 -10.47 -2.36 -0.78
CA GLN A 28 -9.47 -3.23 -1.34
C GLN A 28 -8.47 -3.36 -0.20
N GLU A 29 -8.72 -4.35 0.67
CA GLU A 29 -7.64 -4.94 1.46
C GLU A 29 -6.49 -5.11 0.49
N LYS A 30 -5.46 -4.27 0.65
CA LYS A 30 -4.34 -4.24 -0.28
C LYS A 30 -3.82 -5.66 -0.34
N GLU A 31 -3.85 -6.26 -1.53
CA GLU A 31 -3.47 -7.66 -1.70
C GLU A 31 -2.11 -7.89 -1.04
N LYS A 32 -2.07 -8.83 -0.09
CA LYS A 32 -0.85 -9.14 0.65
C LYS A 32 0.26 -9.62 -0.29
N TRP A 33 -0.12 -10.41 -1.29
CA TRP A 33 0.79 -11.01 -2.25
C TRP A 33 0.68 -10.29 -3.58
N VAL A 34 1.70 -9.53 -3.93
CA VAL A 34 1.73 -8.72 -5.15
C VAL A 34 2.61 -9.36 -6.21
N SER A 35 2.32 -9.06 -7.49
CA SER A 35 3.15 -9.51 -8.61
C SER A 35 4.53 -8.85 -8.59
N GLY A 36 5.48 -9.38 -9.37
CA GLY A 36 6.79 -8.75 -9.52
C GLY A 36 6.71 -7.32 -10.07
N GLU A 37 5.79 -7.04 -10.99
CA GLU A 37 5.59 -5.70 -11.56
C GLU A 37 5.06 -4.72 -10.52
N GLN A 38 4.06 -5.14 -9.73
CA GLN A 38 3.53 -4.34 -8.63
C GLN A 38 4.59 -4.11 -7.54
N ALA A 39 5.38 -5.12 -7.20
CA ALA A 39 6.49 -4.98 -6.25
C ALA A 39 7.52 -3.95 -6.72
N MET A 40 7.85 -3.97 -8.02
CA MET A 40 8.74 -2.98 -8.63
C MET A 40 8.17 -1.56 -8.59
N GLN A 41 6.87 -1.40 -8.84
CA GLN A 41 6.18 -0.11 -8.70
C GLN A 41 6.22 0.39 -7.25
N LEU A 42 5.97 -0.47 -6.27
CA LEU A 42 6.00 -0.11 -4.84
C LEU A 42 7.40 0.30 -4.38
N LEU A 43 8.44 -0.38 -4.87
CA LEU A 43 9.83 -0.06 -4.59
C LEU A 43 10.37 1.09 -5.46
N ASN A 44 9.59 1.55 -6.44
CA ASN A 44 9.99 2.50 -7.47
C ASN A 44 11.29 2.11 -8.19
N ILE A 45 11.40 0.85 -8.61
CA ILE A 45 12.54 0.31 -9.37
C ILE A 45 12.12 -0.12 -10.77
N THR A 46 13.02 0.04 -11.74
CA THR A 46 12.79 -0.35 -13.14
C THR A 46 13.47 -1.67 -13.51
N SER A 47 14.43 -2.14 -12.70
CA SER A 47 15.23 -3.32 -13.00
C SER A 47 14.74 -4.58 -12.28
N LYS A 48 14.44 -5.63 -13.06
CA LYS A 48 14.15 -6.98 -12.56
C LYS A 48 15.33 -7.58 -11.80
N THR A 49 16.57 -7.24 -12.18
CA THR A 49 17.75 -7.74 -11.48
C THR A 49 17.91 -7.12 -10.09
N THR A 50 17.44 -5.89 -9.89
CA THR A 50 17.39 -5.26 -8.55
C THR A 50 16.37 -5.98 -7.67
N LEU A 51 15.17 -6.28 -8.19
CA LEU A 51 14.17 -7.06 -7.45
C LEU A 51 14.70 -8.45 -7.08
N GLN A 52 15.39 -9.11 -8.03
CA GLN A 52 16.04 -10.40 -7.77
C GLN A 52 17.10 -10.30 -6.67
N LYS A 53 17.97 -9.28 -6.68
CA LYS A 53 18.96 -9.08 -5.62
C LYS A 53 18.30 -8.91 -4.25
N LEU A 54 17.24 -8.10 -4.14
CA LEU A 54 16.53 -7.90 -2.86
C LEU A 54 15.93 -9.21 -2.33
N ARG A 55 15.49 -10.08 -3.22
CA ARG A 55 14.98 -11.41 -2.88
C ARG A 55 16.10 -12.35 -2.45
N ASP A 56 17.16 -12.44 -3.25
CA ASP A 56 18.28 -13.36 -3.04
C ASP A 56 19.09 -12.96 -1.79
N GLU A 57 19.13 -11.67 -1.44
CA GLU A 57 19.70 -11.14 -0.19
C GLU A 57 18.75 -11.25 1.01
N GLY A 58 17.53 -11.77 0.83
CA GLY A 58 16.55 -11.93 1.91
C GLY A 58 15.98 -10.62 2.48
N LYS A 59 16.11 -9.50 1.76
CA LYS A 59 15.61 -8.18 2.18
C LYS A 59 14.09 -8.07 2.08
N ILE A 60 13.48 -8.84 1.18
CA ILE A 60 12.03 -8.83 0.92
C ILE A 60 11.54 -10.28 0.85
N ARG A 61 10.39 -10.55 1.47
CA ARG A 61 9.80 -11.89 1.51
C ARG A 61 9.05 -12.16 0.21
N PHE A 62 9.24 -13.36 -0.32
CA PHE A 62 8.56 -13.83 -1.53
C PHE A 62 7.96 -15.22 -1.31
N SER A 63 6.98 -15.57 -2.14
CA SER A 63 6.40 -16.89 -2.25
C SER A 63 6.52 -17.38 -3.68
N GLN A 64 6.90 -18.64 -3.87
CA GLN A 64 6.97 -19.28 -5.18
C GLN A 64 6.14 -20.57 -5.17
N PRO A 65 4.79 -20.48 -5.28
CA PRO A 65 3.93 -21.66 -5.29
C PRO A 65 4.16 -22.56 -6.52
N GLN A 66 4.64 -21.98 -7.62
CA GLN A 66 4.97 -22.69 -8.86
C GLN A 66 6.25 -22.14 -9.48
N LYS A 67 6.95 -22.94 -10.29
CA LYS A 67 8.24 -22.56 -10.91
C LYS A 67 8.22 -21.21 -11.62
N LYS A 68 7.10 -20.85 -12.27
CA LYS A 68 6.93 -19.60 -13.03
C LYS A 68 6.23 -18.46 -12.25
N ILE A 69 5.64 -18.73 -11.09
CA ILE A 69 4.84 -17.76 -10.35
C ILE A 69 5.62 -17.34 -9.11
N ILE A 70 6.03 -16.08 -9.07
CA ILE A 70 6.70 -15.46 -7.92
C ILE A 70 5.85 -14.29 -7.46
N LEU A 71 5.49 -14.32 -6.18
CA LEU A 71 4.72 -13.28 -5.51
C LEU A 71 5.56 -12.68 -4.39
N TYR A 72 5.34 -11.39 -4.10
CA TYR A 72 6.07 -10.65 -3.07
C TYR A 72 5.12 -10.24 -1.97
N ASP A 73 5.59 -10.33 -0.72
CA ASP A 73 4.81 -9.92 0.44
C ASP A 73 4.88 -8.39 0.56
N ARG A 74 3.75 -7.73 0.33
CA ARG A 74 3.62 -6.28 0.38
C ARG A 74 4.10 -5.69 1.70
N GLY A 75 3.74 -6.32 2.82
CA GLY A 75 4.15 -5.84 4.15
C GLY A 75 5.66 -5.89 4.33
N SER A 76 6.34 -6.88 3.72
CA SER A 76 7.81 -6.95 3.76
C SER A 76 8.48 -5.87 2.91
N ILE A 77 7.85 -5.45 1.80
CA ILE A 77 8.32 -4.33 0.98
C ILE A 77 8.22 -3.02 1.77
N GLU A 78 7.09 -2.78 2.42
CA GLU A 78 6.88 -1.59 3.25
C GLU A 78 7.88 -1.56 4.41
N ALA A 79 8.08 -2.69 5.12
CA ALA A 79 9.10 -2.80 6.16
C ALA A 79 10.53 -2.57 5.66
N TYR A 80 10.85 -3.01 4.43
CA TYR A 80 12.13 -2.73 3.80
C TYR A 80 12.32 -1.22 3.56
N LEU A 81 11.29 -0.54 3.03
CA LEU A 81 11.34 0.91 2.80
C LEU A 81 11.51 1.67 4.11
N GLU A 82 10.74 1.33 5.15
CA GLU A 82 10.86 1.94 6.48
C GLU A 82 12.25 1.76 7.09
N ARG A 83 12.84 0.57 6.98
CA ARG A 83 14.20 0.31 7.46
C ARG A 83 15.26 1.17 6.74
N ASN A 84 15.02 1.52 5.49
CA ASN A 84 15.93 2.35 4.69
C ASN A 84 15.54 3.83 4.70
N ALA A 85 14.46 4.20 5.38
CA ALA A 85 14.04 5.58 5.52
C ALA A 85 15.05 6.37 6.37
N ARG A 86 15.31 7.62 5.99
CA ARG A 86 16.17 8.53 6.74
C ARG A 86 15.29 9.56 7.44
N SER A 87 15.19 9.46 8.76
CA SER A 87 14.48 10.45 9.57
C SER A 87 15.28 11.76 9.59
N THR A 88 14.70 12.82 9.03
CA THR A 88 15.33 14.15 8.97
C THR A 88 15.22 14.92 10.28
N PHE A 89 14.27 14.54 11.14
CA PHE A 89 14.05 15.14 12.45
C PHE A 89 13.96 14.00 13.47
N ASN A 90 14.97 13.89 14.34
CA ASN A 90 15.00 12.87 15.38
C ASN A 90 13.93 13.22 16.43
N ASP A 91 12.99 12.31 16.67
CA ASP A 91 12.03 12.39 17.77
C ASP A 91 12.78 12.37 19.12
N GLY A 92 13.00 13.56 19.66
CA GLY A 92 12.52 13.86 21.00
C GLY A 92 13.12 13.17 22.22
N ARG A 93 14.27 12.48 22.17
CA ARG A 93 14.98 12.04 23.41
C ARG A 93 16.49 12.13 23.33
N ARG A 94 17.02 13.33 23.59
CA ARG A 94 18.24 13.48 24.39
C ARG A 94 17.80 13.96 25.77
N LYS A 95 17.76 13.03 26.73
CA LYS A 95 17.93 13.36 28.15
C LYS A 95 19.42 13.31 28.45
#